data_AF-A0A9E0TTK2-F1
#
_entry.id   AF-A0A9E0TTK2-F1
#
_cell.length_a   1.000
_cell.length_b   1.000
_cell.length_c   1.000
_cell.angle_alpha   90.00
_cell.angle_beta   90.00
_cell.angle_gamma   90.00
#
_symmetry.space_group_name_H-M   'P 1'
#
loop_
_entity.id
_entity.type
_entity.pdbx_description
1 polymer ?
#
loop_
_entity_poly.entity_id
_entity_poly.type
_entity_poly.pdbx_seq_one_letter_code
_entity_poly.pdbx_strand_id
1 'polypeptide(L)'
;MNLSLQDIQGEVLIVSQFTLYGNCFEGRRPGFVDAAPGPMAKLLYEKFIEEAQQVFKNVPTGIFGADMQVSLINDGPITFVIDYPV
;
A
#
# COMPACT_ATOMS: atom_id res chain seq x y z
N MET A 1 -3.80 19.49 10.61
CA MET A 1 -3.04 18.22 10.45
C MET A 1 -2.14 18.05 11.65
N ASN A 2 -2.70 17.66 12.79
CA ASN A 2 -2.00 17.48 14.07
C ASN A 2 -2.53 16.27 14.84
N LEU A 3 -3.47 15.54 14.24
CA LEU A 3 -4.00 14.29 14.74
C LEU A 3 -3.61 13.21 13.73
N SER A 4 -3.13 12.09 14.24
CA SER A 4 -2.90 10.87 13.48
C SER A 4 -4.21 10.14 13.22
N LEU A 5 -4.16 9.11 12.39
CA LEU A 5 -5.31 8.24 12.15
C LEU A 5 -5.77 7.53 13.43
N GLN A 6 -4.84 7.20 14.35
CA GLN A 6 -5.16 6.58 15.64
C GLN A 6 -5.91 7.55 16.56
N ASP A 7 -5.49 8.81 16.60
CA ASP A 7 -6.12 9.83 17.46
C ASP A 7 -7.59 10.05 17.12
N ILE A 8 -7.94 9.90 15.83
CA ILE A 8 -9.32 10.03 15.33
C ILE A 8 -10.06 8.69 15.22
N GLN A 9 -9.44 7.58 15.63
CA GLN A 9 -9.99 6.21 15.51
C GLN A 9 -10.42 5.87 14.06
N GLY A 10 -9.65 6.35 13.08
CA GLY A 10 -9.90 6.08 11.67
C GLY A 10 -9.56 4.65 11.26
N GLU A 11 -9.87 4.33 10.00
CA GLU A 11 -9.72 2.99 9.42
C GLU A 11 -8.68 2.98 8.31
N VAL A 12 -8.07 1.83 8.03
CA VAL A 12 -7.04 1.66 7.00
C VAL A 12 -7.47 0.62 5.98
N LEU A 13 -7.53 1.00 4.71
CA LEU A 13 -7.64 0.05 3.58
C LEU A 13 -6.26 -0.27 3.02
N ILE A 14 -5.87 -1.54 2.98
CA ILE A 14 -4.55 -1.98 2.48
C ILE A 14 -4.69 -2.74 1.16
N VAL A 15 -4.10 -2.21 0.09
CA VAL A 15 -4.10 -2.83 -1.24
C VAL A 15 -2.66 -3.01 -1.72
N SER A 16 -2.31 -4.21 -2.18
CA SER A 16 -0.99 -4.50 -2.75
C SER A 16 -0.77 -3.76 -4.08
N GLN A 17 0.34 -3.02 -4.23
CA GLN A 17 0.62 -2.23 -5.43
C GLN A 17 2.10 -2.29 -5.86
N PHE A 18 2.49 -3.32 -6.61
CA PHE A 18 3.89 -3.48 -7.07
C PHE A 18 4.35 -2.38 -8.03
N THR A 19 3.43 -1.71 -8.72
CA THR A 19 3.77 -0.70 -9.73
C THR A 19 4.37 0.57 -9.14
N LEU A 20 4.33 0.76 -7.82
CA LEU A 20 5.04 1.85 -7.14
C LEU A 20 6.56 1.76 -7.36
N TYR A 21 7.10 0.55 -7.60
CA TYR A 21 8.49 0.33 -8.01
C TYR A 21 8.73 0.44 -9.52
N GLY A 22 7.78 1.00 -10.27
CA GLY A 22 7.89 1.15 -11.72
C GLY A 22 8.95 2.16 -12.13
N ASN A 23 10.13 1.68 -12.52
CA ASN A 23 11.18 2.50 -13.10
C ASN A 23 10.83 2.87 -14.55
N CYS A 24 10.60 4.16 -14.80
CA CYS A 24 10.20 4.69 -16.11
C CYS A 24 11.32 5.49 -16.80
N PHE A 25 12.57 5.38 -16.35
CA PHE A 25 13.68 6.15 -16.92
C PHE A 25 14.08 5.65 -18.33
N GLU A 26 13.94 4.35 -18.61
CA GLU A 26 14.32 3.75 -19.90
C GLU A 26 13.11 3.48 -20.80
N GLY A 27 12.55 4.54 -21.38
CA GLY A 27 11.53 4.46 -22.42
C GLY A 27 10.08 4.47 -21.90
N ARG A 28 9.17 3.87 -22.67
CA ARG A 28 7.70 3.98 -22.44
C ARG A 28 7.12 2.82 -21.61
N ARG A 29 7.91 1.78 -21.35
CA ARG A 29 7.49 0.61 -20.58
C ARG A 29 8.22 0.63 -19.24
N PRO A 30 7.51 0.76 -18.11
CA PRO A 30 8.15 0.69 -16.81
C PRO A 30 8.80 -0.67 -16.58
N GLY A 31 10.01 -0.67 -16.02
CA GLY A 31 10.65 -1.84 -15.43
C GLY A 31 10.28 -1.96 -13.95
N PHE A 32 10.26 -3.18 -13.41
CA PHE A 32 9.86 -3.45 -12.02
C PHE A 32 10.92 -4.29 -11.30
N VAL A 33 12.19 -4.09 -11.64
CA VAL A 33 13.32 -4.89 -11.13
C VAL A 33 13.49 -4.79 -9.62
N ASP A 34 13.09 -3.65 -9.04
CA ASP A 34 13.19 -3.38 -7.61
C ASP A 34 11.98 -3.90 -6.81
N ALA A 35 10.92 -4.36 -7.48
CA ALA A 35 9.79 -4.99 -6.82
C ALA A 35 10.15 -6.40 -6.34
N ALA A 36 9.77 -6.74 -5.11
CA ALA A 36 9.95 -8.09 -4.60
C ALA A 36 9.23 -9.15 -5.46
N PRO A 37 9.80 -10.35 -5.64
CA PRO A 37 9.13 -11.45 -6.36
C PRO A 37 7.80 -11.83 -5.69
N GLY A 38 6.82 -12.25 -6.50
CA GLY A 38 5.44 -12.54 -6.06
C GLY A 38 5.30 -13.33 -4.74
N PRO A 39 5.99 -14.47 -4.55
CA PRO A 39 5.91 -15.23 -3.30
C PRO A 39 6.41 -14.46 -2.08
N MET A 40 7.52 -13.72 -2.22
CA MET A 40 8.07 -12.89 -1.14
C MET A 40 7.18 -11.67 -0.88
N ALA A 41 6.71 -11.01 -1.93
CA ALA A 41 5.81 -9.87 -1.84
C ALA A 41 4.50 -10.22 -1.13
N LYS A 42 3.95 -11.41 -1.39
CA LYS A 42 2.73 -11.90 -0.71
C LYS A 42 2.96 -12.07 0.79
N LEU A 43 4.06 -12.72 1.18
CA LEU A 43 4.42 -12.91 2.59
C LEU A 43 4.58 -11.55 3.31
N LEU A 44 5.27 -10.59 2.68
CA LEU A 44 5.46 -9.25 3.23
C LEU A 44 4.13 -8.48 3.33
N TYR A 45 3.26 -8.60 2.34
CA TYR A 45 1.94 -7.99 2.33
C TYR A 45 1.05 -8.54 3.45
N GLU A 46 1.00 -9.86 3.62
CA GLU A 46 0.23 -10.53 4.68
C GLU A 46 0.77 -10.12 6.07
N LYS A 47 2.09 -10.12 6.26
CA LYS A 47 2.71 -9.64 7.50
C LYS A 47 2.38 -8.18 7.79
N PHE A 48 2.40 -7.30 6.79
CA PHE A 48 2.05 -5.89 6.97
C PHE A 48 0.60 -5.71 7.42
N ILE A 49 -0.32 -6.52 6.89
CA ILE A 49 -1.72 -6.54 7.34
C ILE A 49 -1.81 -7.00 8.81
N GLU A 50 -1.11 -8.07 9.18
CA GLU A 50 -1.11 -8.58 10.56
C GLU A 50 -0.64 -7.52 11.56
N GLU A 51 0.45 -6.81 11.25
CA GLU A 51 0.97 -5.72 12.07
C GLU A 51 -0.02 -4.55 12.15
N ALA A 52 -0.65 -4.17 11.03
CA ALA A 52 -1.65 -3.11 11.01
C ALA A 52 -2.89 -3.46 11.87
N GLN A 53 -3.31 -4.73 11.88
CA GLN A 53 -4.43 -5.21 12.69
C GLN A 53 -4.15 -5.17 14.20
N GLN A 54 -2.87 -5.14 14.63
CA GLN A 54 -2.53 -4.90 16.04
C GLN A 54 -2.74 -3.45 16.46
N VAL A 55 -2.73 -2.51 15.51
CA VAL A 55 -2.78 -1.06 15.75
C VAL A 55 -4.17 -0.48 15.50
N PHE A 56 -4.84 -0.92 14.44
CA PHE A 56 -6.12 -0.38 13.99
C PHE A 56 -7.26 -1.39 14.18
N LYS A 57 -8.42 -0.90 14.60
CA LYS A 57 -9.59 -1.74 14.87
C LYS A 57 -10.21 -2.35 13.60
N ASN A 58 -10.17 -1.62 12.49
CA ASN A 58 -10.69 -2.08 11.20
C ASN A 58 -9.64 -1.91 10.11
N VAL A 59 -9.27 -3.03 9.47
CA VAL A 59 -8.27 -3.08 8.41
C VAL A 59 -8.82 -3.90 7.24
N PRO A 60 -9.75 -3.35 6.44
CA PRO A 60 -10.15 -3.97 5.19
C PRO A 60 -8.94 -4.11 4.25
N THR A 61 -8.94 -5.17 3.44
CA THR A 61 -7.84 -5.47 2.52
C THR A 61 -8.35 -5.74 1.12
N GLY A 62 -7.49 -5.52 0.13
CA GLY A 62 -7.66 -6.08 -1.21
C GLY A 62 -7.35 -7.59 -1.24
N ILE A 63 -7.30 -8.13 -2.46
CA ILE A 63 -6.88 -9.51 -2.74
C ILE A 63 -5.54 -9.44 -3.49
N PHE A 64 -4.49 -10.00 -2.88
CA PHE A 64 -3.15 -9.98 -3.47
C PHE A 64 -3.14 -10.61 -4.86
N GLY A 65 -2.63 -9.89 -5.85
CA GLY A 65 -2.48 -10.37 -7.23
C GLY A 65 -3.78 -10.47 -8.04
N ALA A 66 -4.92 -10.10 -7.47
CA ALA A 66 -6.18 -10.03 -8.22
C ALA A 66 -6.27 -8.73 -9.04
N ASP A 67 -7.02 -8.78 -10.14
CA ASP A 67 -7.51 -7.58 -10.80
C ASP A 67 -8.58 -6.92 -9.91
N MET A 68 -8.42 -5.64 -9.63
CA MET A 68 -9.23 -4.92 -8.66
C MET A 68 -9.58 -3.51 -9.14
N GLN A 69 -10.80 -3.10 -8.84
CA GLN A 69 -11.26 -1.72 -8.98
C GLN A 69 -11.34 -1.10 -7.58
N VAL A 70 -10.44 -0.17 -7.27
CA VAL A 70 -10.37 0.48 -5.95
C VAL A 70 -11.05 1.84 -6.04
N SER A 71 -12.16 2.01 -5.32
CA SER A 71 -12.85 3.29 -5.18
C SER A 71 -12.35 4.02 -3.94
N LEU A 72 -12.07 5.33 -4.08
CA LEU A 72 -11.77 6.20 -2.95
C LEU A 72 -12.34 7.61 -3.17
N ILE A 73 -12.65 8.29 -2.07
CA ILE A 73 -12.87 9.74 -2.03
C ILE A 73 -11.66 10.32 -1.29
N ASN A 74 -10.88 11.13 -1.98
CA ASN A 74 -9.70 11.76 -1.39
C ASN A 74 -10.09 13.11 -0.78
N ASP A 75 -10.38 13.11 0.53
CA ASP A 75 -10.78 14.29 1.29
C ASP A 75 -9.58 15.22 1.54
N GLY A 76 -9.54 16.34 0.83
CA GLY A 76 -8.40 17.26 0.72
C GLY A 76 -8.24 17.79 -0.71
N PRO A 77 -7.53 17.07 -1.61
CA PRO A 77 -6.85 15.79 -1.38
C PRO A 77 -5.48 15.96 -0.73
N ILE A 78 -5.12 15.00 0.13
CA ILE A 78 -3.81 14.92 0.77
C ILE A 78 -3.19 13.57 0.39
N THR A 79 -1.93 13.56 -0.03
CA THR A 79 -1.24 12.32 -0.42
C THR A 79 0.19 12.37 0.06
N PHE A 80 0.58 11.34 0.78
CA PHE A 80 1.95 11.15 1.24
C PHE A 80 2.53 9.91 0.57
N VAL A 81 3.78 10.02 0.15
CA VAL A 81 4.59 8.88 -0.30
C VAL A 81 5.68 8.69 0.74
N ILE A 82 5.76 7.48 1.28
CA ILE A 82 6.76 7.10 2.26
C ILE A 82 7.56 5.97 1.62
N ASP A 83 8.87 6.15 1.57
CA ASP A 83 9.82 5.11 1.18
C ASP A 83 10.73 4.84 2.38
N TYR A 84 10.86 3.57 2.73
CA TYR A 84 11.78 3.10 3.76
C TYR A 84 12.84 2.24 3.08
N PRO A 85 14.06 2.76 2.89
CA PRO A 85 15.15 1.93 2.40
C PRO A 85 15.44 0.86 3.44
N VAL A 86 15.49 -0.39 2.96
CA VAL A 86 16.01 -1.55 3.71
C VAL A 86 17.53 -1.53 3.65
#